data_AF-A0AAU8DWH9-F1
#
_entry.id   AF-A0AAU8DWH9-F1
#
_cell.length_a   1.000
_cell.length_b   1.000
_cell.length_c   1.000
_cell.angle_alpha   90.00
_cell.angle_beta   90.00
_cell.angle_gamma   90.00
#
_symmetry.space_group_name_H-M   'P 1'
#
loop_
_entity.id
_entity.type
_entity.pdbx_description
1 polymer ?
#
loop_
_entity_poly.entity_id
_entity_poly.type
_entity_poly.pdbx_seq_one_letter_code
_entity_poly.pdbx_strand_id
1 'polypeptide(L)'
;MRRRRRRTVLLTVGCVLALTSCTTAGSAAPGTTGTTGTTPRTPAPATPGITGTTPPDLVATYGYPPDPHRGGYRPDVVLIGGGPAAIRSAGDDGLSFTLDHSAAGVDELREGSIMFAAAEAVGRVVHITPAGADRIVTIAPVLPTELVDQLDFAQTGPLDLDTATAVLRPGMSGALVQQSTAPSTPGLRGGSRFLAPSGPSTPKDPQPGPVAGEQSIGGWQVKLLRTPGTLGVNLIRTQDDLIGDISVSVLTNHPRVQFSGNPGTKAFTAKISGITGVALDAKAGFGPGDPSRASAKVGGELEHAFTFPIPPSPATGGLPMVLTVTFAFSISLGFGAKNSTLSASAEYGLDGDLGIDGTTSVVPTLTVRRSLMDSIDGISLAPSAMVAAVKVKFMLGVGVPFGNAGPYVSMSFASGVAKGSPLAINPGCHYGSLDITGKAGLGFDIDSGLAALILGKLGKALKFPDSIETKLAVVHREQTLPDVAACKIA
;
A
#
# COMPACT_ATOMS: atom_id res chain seq x y z
N MET A 1 35.32 27.43 45.20
CA MET A 1 34.98 28.73 44.57
C MET A 1 35.77 28.90 43.27
N ARG A 2 35.12 28.81 42.10
CA ARG A 2 35.55 29.47 40.85
C ARG A 2 34.40 29.40 39.83
N ARG A 3 33.80 30.56 39.56
CA ARG A 3 32.69 30.80 38.63
C ARG A 3 33.16 30.63 37.18
N ARG A 4 32.37 29.98 36.31
CA ARG A 4 32.39 30.23 34.86
C ARG A 4 30.98 30.55 34.36
N ARG A 5 30.90 31.70 33.67
CA ARG A 5 29.69 32.39 33.21
C ARG A 5 29.07 31.70 32.00
N ARG A 6 27.74 31.64 31.99
CA ARG A 6 26.88 31.37 30.81
C ARG A 6 26.97 32.55 29.83
N ARG A 7 26.97 32.26 28.53
CA ARG A 7 26.71 33.23 27.46
C ARG A 7 25.27 33.04 26.97
N THR A 8 24.48 34.09 27.09
CA THR A 8 23.15 34.25 26.50
C THR A 8 23.34 34.96 25.16
N VAL A 9 22.77 34.44 24.07
CA VAL A 9 22.71 35.11 22.77
C VAL A 9 21.30 35.63 22.56
N LEU A 10 21.24 36.92 22.24
CA LEU A 10 20.06 37.75 21.98
C LEU A 10 20.02 38.00 20.46
N LEU A 11 18.86 37.87 19.81
CA LEU A 11 18.61 38.43 18.47
C LEU A 11 17.10 38.72 18.33
N THR A 12 16.70 39.95 18.68
CA THR A 12 16.23 41.03 17.78
C THR A 12 14.98 40.70 16.96
N VAL A 13 13.84 41.16 17.49
CA VAL A 13 12.56 41.36 16.79
C VAL A 13 12.61 42.73 16.10
N GLY A 14 12.46 42.75 14.79
CA GLY A 14 12.28 43.96 13.98
C GLY A 14 10.82 44.10 13.56
N CYS A 15 10.25 45.27 13.81
CA CYS A 15 8.87 45.67 13.60
C CYS A 15 8.85 46.89 12.66
N VAL A 16 8.13 46.87 11.54
CA VAL A 16 7.62 48.04 10.75
C VAL A 16 6.47 47.50 9.85
N LEU A 17 5.18 47.76 10.09
CA LEU A 17 4.32 48.95 9.82
C LEU A 17 3.72 49.04 8.38
N ALA A 18 2.40 48.75 8.32
CA ALA A 18 1.24 49.34 7.61
C ALA A 18 1.32 49.96 6.19
N LEU A 19 0.22 49.77 5.42
CA LEU A 19 -0.59 50.74 4.62
C LEU A 19 -1.65 49.95 3.78
N THR A 20 -2.93 49.92 4.15
CA THR A 20 -4.09 50.74 3.65
C THR A 20 -4.51 50.60 2.18
N SER A 21 -5.68 49.96 1.99
CA SER A 21 -6.86 50.29 1.14
C SER A 21 -6.73 50.82 -0.30
N CYS A 22 -7.50 50.23 -1.23
CA CYS A 22 -8.50 50.96 -2.03
C CYS A 22 -9.43 50.01 -2.82
N THR A 23 -10.73 50.25 -2.66
CA THR A 23 -11.85 49.77 -3.48
C THR A 23 -11.99 50.60 -4.76
N THR A 24 -12.31 49.98 -5.90
CA THR A 24 -13.08 50.64 -6.98
C THR A 24 -13.94 49.62 -7.73
N ALA A 25 -15.25 49.89 -7.71
CA ALA A 25 -16.26 49.36 -8.61
C ALA A 25 -16.15 50.04 -9.99
N GLY A 26 -16.62 49.37 -11.05
CA GLY A 26 -16.66 49.94 -12.40
C GLY A 26 -17.44 49.09 -13.41
N SER A 27 -18.76 49.33 -13.44
CA SER A 27 -19.72 49.41 -14.56
C SER A 27 -19.70 48.47 -15.78
N ALA A 28 -20.93 48.07 -16.12
CA ALA A 28 -21.37 47.35 -17.31
C ALA A 28 -21.52 48.22 -18.57
N ALA A 29 -21.80 47.51 -19.68
CA ALA A 29 -22.60 47.86 -20.88
C ALA A 29 -21.82 47.90 -22.24
N PRO A 30 -22.50 47.89 -23.41
CA PRO A 30 -22.61 46.68 -24.24
C PRO A 30 -22.25 46.86 -25.73
N GLY A 31 -22.10 45.74 -26.45
CA GLY A 31 -22.43 45.59 -27.87
C GLY A 31 -21.35 45.92 -28.90
N THR A 32 -21.04 44.96 -29.78
CA THR A 32 -20.90 45.20 -31.22
C THR A 32 -20.94 43.89 -32.03
N THR A 33 -21.72 43.95 -33.10
CA THR A 33 -21.96 42.99 -34.19
C THR A 33 -20.86 43.00 -35.26
N GLY A 34 -20.72 41.90 -35.99
CA GLY A 34 -19.91 41.74 -37.22
C GLY A 34 -18.66 40.87 -36.97
N THR A 35 -18.27 39.87 -37.76
CA THR A 35 -18.33 39.76 -39.22
C THR A 35 -18.12 38.30 -39.64
N THR A 36 -18.87 37.85 -40.63
CA THR A 36 -18.72 36.59 -41.37
C THR A 36 -17.40 36.57 -42.15
N GLY A 37 -16.54 35.60 -41.84
CA GLY A 37 -15.29 35.35 -42.55
C GLY A 37 -15.11 33.86 -42.84
N THR A 38 -15.61 33.40 -43.97
CA THR A 38 -15.43 32.03 -44.49
C THR A 38 -14.03 31.94 -45.12
N THR A 39 -13.10 31.29 -44.43
CA THR A 39 -11.82 30.85 -45.01
C THR A 39 -11.89 29.36 -45.35
N PRO A 40 -11.35 28.91 -46.51
CA PRO A 40 -11.30 27.50 -46.85
C PRO A 40 -10.29 26.79 -45.96
N ARG A 41 -10.78 25.89 -45.11
CA ARG A 41 -9.96 25.06 -44.23
C ARG A 41 -9.37 23.90 -45.04
N THR A 42 -8.05 23.91 -45.21
CA THR A 42 -7.25 22.75 -45.62
C THR A 42 -7.59 21.55 -44.72
N PRO A 43 -7.78 20.32 -45.24
CA PRO A 43 -8.06 19.16 -44.41
C PRO A 43 -6.86 18.88 -43.51
N ALA A 44 -7.06 18.99 -42.19
CA ALA A 44 -6.11 18.44 -41.22
C ALA A 44 -6.07 16.91 -41.40
N PRO A 45 -4.89 16.26 -41.24
CA PRO A 45 -4.81 14.81 -41.26
C PRO A 45 -5.72 14.23 -40.17
N ALA A 46 -6.56 13.27 -40.56
CA ALA A 46 -7.51 12.62 -39.68
C ALA A 46 -6.77 11.96 -38.51
N THR A 47 -6.97 12.49 -37.31
CA THR A 47 -6.62 11.82 -36.07
C THR A 47 -7.56 10.61 -35.90
N PRO A 48 -7.05 9.38 -35.78
CA PRO A 48 -7.87 8.20 -35.54
C PRO A 48 -8.63 8.34 -34.21
N GLY A 49 -9.96 8.20 -34.26
CA GLY A 49 -10.84 8.39 -33.12
C GLY A 49 -10.68 7.30 -32.06
N ILE A 50 -10.32 7.70 -30.85
CA ILE A 50 -10.35 6.88 -29.62
C ILE A 50 -11.72 7.09 -28.96
N THR A 51 -12.80 6.64 -29.60
CA THR A 51 -14.19 6.86 -29.11
C THR A 51 -14.97 5.57 -28.83
N GLY A 52 -14.29 4.42 -28.78
CA GLY A 52 -14.92 3.17 -28.34
C GLY A 52 -15.14 3.16 -26.82
N THR A 53 -16.36 2.85 -26.38
CA THR A 53 -16.66 2.55 -24.97
C THR A 53 -15.86 1.31 -24.56
N THR A 54 -14.90 1.48 -23.65
CA THR A 54 -14.09 0.37 -23.14
C THR A 54 -14.97 -0.63 -22.38
N PRO A 55 -14.87 -1.94 -22.66
CA PRO A 55 -15.58 -2.97 -21.91
C PRO A 55 -15.31 -2.88 -20.39
N PRO A 56 -16.34 -2.98 -19.52
CA PRO A 56 -16.18 -2.83 -18.07
C PRO A 56 -15.23 -3.85 -17.41
N ASP A 57 -15.18 -5.07 -17.94
CA ASP A 57 -14.29 -6.15 -17.51
C ASP A 57 -12.81 -5.81 -17.76
N LEU A 58 -12.50 -5.20 -18.91
CA LEU A 58 -11.15 -4.71 -19.20
C LEU A 58 -10.77 -3.51 -18.32
N VAL A 59 -11.72 -2.63 -17.99
CA VAL A 59 -11.49 -1.54 -17.03
C VAL A 59 -11.24 -2.09 -15.63
N ALA A 60 -11.96 -3.14 -15.21
CA ALA A 60 -11.71 -3.79 -13.94
C ALA A 60 -10.33 -4.49 -13.88
N THR A 61 -9.83 -4.96 -15.03
CA THR A 61 -8.57 -5.71 -15.13
C THR A 61 -7.33 -4.83 -15.32
N TYR A 62 -7.42 -3.79 -16.17
CA TYR A 62 -6.28 -2.95 -16.56
C TYR A 62 -6.46 -1.46 -16.21
N GLY A 63 -7.64 -1.06 -15.72
CA GLY A 63 -7.99 0.33 -15.48
C GLY A 63 -8.46 1.08 -16.73
N TYR A 64 -8.69 2.38 -16.58
CA TYR A 64 -9.16 3.24 -17.67
C TYR A 64 -8.04 3.59 -18.67
N PRO A 65 -8.37 3.82 -19.96
CA PRO A 65 -7.42 4.33 -20.95
C PRO A 65 -6.99 5.78 -20.65
N PRO A 66 -5.84 6.23 -21.17
CA PRO A 66 -5.47 7.65 -21.14
C PRO A 66 -6.44 8.49 -21.98
N ASP A 67 -6.73 9.71 -21.54
CA ASP A 67 -7.45 10.70 -22.34
C ASP A 67 -6.49 11.35 -23.34
N PRO A 68 -6.64 11.14 -24.66
CA PRO A 68 -5.75 11.73 -25.67
C PRO A 68 -5.89 13.25 -25.81
N HIS A 69 -6.97 13.83 -25.31
CA HIS A 69 -7.28 15.26 -25.46
C HIS A 69 -6.80 16.12 -24.28
N ARG A 70 -6.38 15.49 -23.18
CA ARG A 70 -5.89 16.13 -21.96
C ARG A 70 -4.76 17.16 -22.22
N GLY A 71 -3.93 16.91 -23.22
CA GLY A 71 -2.67 17.64 -23.42
C GLY A 71 -1.66 17.38 -22.29
N GLY A 72 -0.45 17.91 -22.43
CA GLY A 72 0.57 17.89 -21.36
C GLY A 72 1.15 16.52 -20.99
N TYR A 73 0.97 15.50 -21.83
CA TYR A 73 1.83 14.31 -21.77
C TYR A 73 3.24 14.67 -22.20
N ARG A 74 4.23 14.01 -21.60
CA ARG A 74 5.61 14.20 -22.03
C ARG A 74 5.85 13.65 -23.44
N PRO A 75 6.83 14.20 -24.18
CA PRO A 75 7.10 13.77 -25.56
C PRO A 75 7.52 12.31 -25.73
N ASP A 76 7.97 11.66 -24.66
CA ASP A 76 8.35 10.24 -24.66
C ASP A 76 7.19 9.28 -24.34
N VAL A 77 6.00 9.82 -24.02
CA VAL A 77 4.79 9.03 -23.78
C VAL A 77 4.10 8.69 -25.10
N VAL A 78 3.91 7.40 -25.34
CA VAL A 78 3.18 6.86 -26.49
C VAL A 78 1.83 6.33 -25.99
N LEU A 79 0.76 6.99 -26.42
CA LEU A 79 -0.61 6.59 -26.09
C LEU A 79 -1.04 5.45 -27.01
N ILE A 80 -1.51 4.35 -26.44
CA ILE A 80 -2.00 3.21 -27.23
C ILE A 80 -3.48 3.38 -27.54
N GLY A 81 -3.82 3.51 -28.82
CA GLY A 81 -5.19 3.61 -29.30
C GLY A 81 -6.01 2.37 -28.94
N GLY A 82 -7.27 2.55 -28.59
CA GLY A 82 -8.12 1.48 -28.07
C GLY A 82 -7.88 1.13 -26.60
N GLY A 83 -6.79 1.62 -26.01
CA GLY A 83 -6.50 1.50 -24.57
C GLY A 83 -6.45 0.04 -24.08
N PRO A 84 -7.17 -0.32 -23.00
CA PRO A 84 -7.25 -1.70 -22.54
C PRO A 84 -7.68 -2.71 -23.60
N ALA A 85 -8.48 -2.31 -24.59
CA ALA A 85 -8.94 -3.21 -25.65
C ALA A 85 -7.83 -3.61 -26.65
N ALA A 86 -6.71 -2.87 -26.67
CA ALA A 86 -5.53 -3.25 -27.46
C ALA A 86 -4.69 -4.33 -26.77
N ILE A 87 -4.93 -4.61 -25.48
CA ILE A 87 -4.20 -5.63 -24.72
C ILE A 87 -4.85 -6.99 -24.97
N ARG A 88 -4.13 -7.87 -25.67
CA ARG A 88 -4.55 -9.25 -25.97
C ARG A 88 -4.34 -10.18 -24.78
N SER A 89 -3.24 -9.99 -24.05
CA SER A 89 -2.92 -10.72 -22.83
C SER A 89 -1.85 -9.98 -22.02
N ALA A 90 -1.76 -10.31 -20.73
CA ALA A 90 -0.65 -9.93 -19.87
C ALA A 90 0.09 -11.20 -19.43
N GLY A 91 1.41 -11.14 -19.37
CA GLY A 91 2.23 -12.23 -18.86
C GLY A 91 2.09 -12.39 -17.34
N ASP A 92 2.44 -13.57 -16.83
CA ASP A 92 2.41 -13.85 -15.38
C ASP A 92 3.38 -12.96 -14.58
N ASP A 93 4.36 -12.35 -15.26
CA ASP A 93 5.28 -11.40 -14.64
C ASP A 93 4.65 -10.00 -14.43
N GLY A 94 3.46 -9.76 -15.00
CA GLY A 94 2.74 -8.48 -14.96
C GLY A 94 3.49 -7.31 -15.59
N LEU A 95 4.62 -7.56 -16.25
CA LEU A 95 5.42 -6.55 -16.94
C LEU A 95 5.29 -6.64 -18.45
N SER A 96 4.95 -7.82 -18.95
CA SER A 96 4.88 -8.11 -20.37
C SER A 96 3.43 -8.10 -20.85
N PHE A 97 3.14 -7.32 -21.89
CA PHE A 97 1.80 -7.17 -22.46
C PHE A 97 1.85 -7.53 -23.94
N THR A 98 0.97 -8.43 -24.38
CA THR A 98 0.75 -8.70 -25.79
C THR A 98 -0.25 -7.69 -26.33
N LEU A 99 0.17 -6.87 -27.28
CA LEU A 99 -0.63 -5.79 -27.86
C LEU A 99 -1.00 -6.11 -29.31
N ASP A 100 -2.22 -5.73 -29.70
CA ASP A 100 -2.63 -5.70 -31.09
C ASP A 100 -1.73 -4.75 -31.89
N HIS A 101 -0.97 -5.28 -32.84
CA HIS A 101 -0.05 -4.49 -33.66
C HIS A 101 -0.77 -3.42 -34.50
N SER A 102 -2.06 -3.61 -34.82
CA SER A 102 -2.85 -2.65 -35.59
C SER A 102 -3.38 -1.47 -34.76
N ALA A 103 -3.26 -1.52 -33.43
CA ALA A 103 -3.65 -0.43 -32.56
C ALA A 103 -2.73 0.79 -32.76
N ALA A 104 -3.33 1.98 -32.84
CA ALA A 104 -2.57 3.22 -33.01
C ALA A 104 -1.53 3.39 -31.89
N GLY A 105 -0.34 3.90 -32.22
CA GLY A 105 0.77 4.09 -31.29
C GLY A 105 1.64 2.85 -31.04
N VAL A 106 1.18 1.63 -31.32
CA VAL A 106 1.98 0.40 -31.08
C VAL A 106 3.26 0.37 -31.93
N ASP A 107 3.21 0.92 -33.15
CA ASP A 107 4.38 1.05 -34.03
C ASP A 107 5.36 2.13 -33.62
N GLU A 108 4.93 3.08 -32.79
CA GLU A 108 5.76 4.18 -32.28
C GLU A 108 6.55 3.78 -31.02
N LEU A 109 6.18 2.66 -30.41
CA LEU A 109 6.87 2.10 -29.25
C LEU A 109 8.31 1.73 -29.60
N ARG A 110 9.23 2.17 -28.74
CA ARG A 110 10.66 1.91 -28.82
C ARG A 110 11.22 1.68 -27.42
N GLU A 111 12.30 0.93 -27.29
CA GLU A 111 12.98 0.82 -26.00
C GLU A 111 13.32 2.21 -25.46
N GLY A 112 12.99 2.46 -24.20
CA GLY A 112 13.12 3.75 -23.52
C GLY A 112 11.88 4.66 -23.59
N SER A 113 10.95 4.50 -24.55
CA SER A 113 9.70 5.27 -24.53
C SER A 113 8.79 4.84 -23.38
N ILE A 114 7.78 5.63 -23.03
CA ILE A 114 6.77 5.24 -22.02
C ILE A 114 5.51 4.80 -22.76
N MET A 115 5.16 3.52 -22.65
CA MET A 115 3.89 3.01 -23.13
C MET A 115 2.79 3.42 -22.16
N PHE A 116 1.66 3.93 -22.67
CA PHE A 116 0.47 4.18 -21.87
C PHE A 116 -0.77 3.62 -22.58
N ALA A 117 -1.16 2.40 -22.21
CA ALA A 117 -2.38 1.76 -22.71
C ALA A 117 -3.54 1.89 -21.72
N ALA A 118 -3.26 1.75 -20.43
CA ALA A 118 -4.24 1.81 -19.35
C ALA A 118 -3.58 2.18 -18.01
N ALA A 119 -4.36 2.47 -16.97
CA ALA A 119 -3.84 2.85 -15.65
C ALA A 119 -2.92 1.78 -15.01
N GLU A 120 -3.17 0.50 -15.27
CA GLU A 120 -2.31 -0.64 -14.88
C GLU A 120 -1.56 -1.26 -16.07
N ALA A 121 -1.46 -0.54 -17.19
CA ALA A 121 -0.63 -0.92 -18.34
C ALA A 121 0.14 0.29 -18.84
N VAL A 122 0.91 0.90 -17.93
CA VAL A 122 1.75 2.06 -18.20
C VAL A 122 3.14 1.88 -17.59
N GLY A 123 4.16 2.16 -18.40
CA GLY A 123 5.53 1.95 -17.99
C GLY A 123 6.54 2.22 -19.09
N ARG A 124 7.80 2.32 -18.69
CA ARG A 124 8.92 2.53 -19.61
C ARG A 124 9.17 1.24 -20.37
N VAL A 125 9.05 1.27 -21.68
CA VAL A 125 9.36 0.16 -22.57
C VAL A 125 10.81 -0.21 -22.38
N VAL A 126 11.02 -1.45 -22.03
CA VAL A 126 12.34 -2.04 -21.91
C VAL A 126 12.65 -2.82 -23.15
N HIS A 127 11.71 -3.69 -23.55
CA HIS A 127 11.94 -4.67 -24.58
C HIS A 127 10.68 -4.87 -25.40
N ILE A 128 10.87 -5.10 -26.70
CA ILE A 128 9.80 -5.39 -27.64
C ILE A 128 10.17 -6.64 -28.41
N THR A 129 9.27 -7.62 -28.44
CA THR A 129 9.44 -8.86 -29.21
C THR A 129 8.25 -9.03 -30.16
N PRO A 130 8.48 -9.32 -31.46
CA PRO A 130 7.41 -9.69 -32.37
C PRO A 130 6.71 -10.99 -31.92
N ALA A 131 5.39 -11.04 -32.01
CA ALA A 131 4.58 -12.22 -31.66
C ALA A 131 3.52 -12.49 -32.74
N GLY A 132 3.96 -12.92 -33.92
CA GLY A 132 3.05 -13.16 -35.04
C GLY A 132 2.46 -11.84 -35.56
N ALA A 133 1.13 -11.69 -35.42
CA ALA A 133 0.42 -10.46 -35.76
C ALA A 133 0.39 -9.43 -34.63
N ASP A 134 0.91 -9.78 -33.44
CA ASP A 134 0.92 -8.95 -32.24
C ASP A 134 2.35 -8.55 -31.86
N ARG A 135 2.48 -7.68 -30.86
CA ARG A 135 3.76 -7.33 -30.22
C ARG A 135 3.73 -7.60 -28.73
N ILE A 136 4.75 -8.27 -28.22
CA ILE A 136 4.97 -8.39 -26.78
C ILE A 136 5.84 -7.23 -26.34
N VAL A 137 5.36 -6.43 -25.40
CA VAL A 137 6.06 -5.27 -24.85
C VAL A 137 6.28 -5.48 -23.37
N THR A 138 7.53 -5.52 -22.94
CA THR A 138 7.90 -5.55 -21.52
C THR A 138 8.18 -4.14 -21.04
N ILE A 139 7.50 -3.73 -19.98
CA ILE A 139 7.61 -2.39 -19.39
C ILE A 139 8.13 -2.42 -17.95
N ALA A 140 8.77 -1.34 -17.52
CA ALA A 140 9.17 -1.10 -16.13
C ALA A 140 8.29 0.01 -15.51
N PRO A 141 8.04 -0.01 -14.19
CA PRO A 141 7.27 1.04 -13.52
C PRO A 141 7.86 2.44 -13.74
N VAL A 142 6.98 3.43 -13.87
CA VAL A 142 7.34 4.86 -14.01
C VAL A 142 6.59 5.68 -12.99
N LEU A 143 7.17 6.79 -12.55
CA LEU A 143 6.43 7.73 -11.70
C LEU A 143 5.36 8.47 -12.51
N PRO A 144 4.23 8.84 -11.89
CA PRO A 144 3.24 9.72 -12.51
C PRO A 144 3.84 11.02 -13.10
N THR A 145 4.88 11.58 -12.48
CA THR A 145 5.59 12.79 -12.94
C THR A 145 6.45 12.57 -14.20
N GLU A 146 6.68 11.32 -14.60
CA GLU A 146 7.29 10.98 -15.88
C GLU A 146 6.26 10.95 -17.01
N LEU A 147 4.98 10.85 -16.70
CA LEU A 147 3.91 10.88 -17.70
C LEU A 147 3.56 12.31 -18.11
N VAL A 148 3.61 13.23 -17.14
CA VAL A 148 3.08 14.59 -17.28
C VAL A 148 4.00 15.59 -16.60
N ASP A 149 4.11 16.80 -17.14
CA ASP A 149 5.00 17.83 -16.58
C ASP A 149 4.49 18.37 -15.24
N GLN A 150 3.18 18.53 -15.14
CA GLN A 150 2.51 18.99 -13.93
C GLN A 150 1.43 17.98 -13.58
N LEU A 151 1.63 17.31 -12.45
CA LEU A 151 0.61 16.49 -11.84
C LEU A 151 0.04 17.27 -10.67
N ASP A 152 -1.18 17.76 -10.85
CA ASP A 152 -2.01 18.25 -9.76
C ASP A 152 -3.24 17.35 -9.71
N PHE A 153 -3.36 16.61 -8.61
CA PHE A 153 -4.56 15.83 -8.33
C PHE A 153 -5.25 16.40 -7.10
N ALA A 154 -6.55 16.20 -7.02
CA ALA A 154 -7.42 16.53 -5.90
C ALA A 154 -8.45 15.40 -5.78
N GLN A 155 -7.96 14.18 -5.57
CA GLN A 155 -8.81 13.01 -5.45
C GLN A 155 -9.27 12.88 -4.00
N THR A 156 -10.56 13.10 -3.78
CA THR A 156 -11.23 12.80 -2.52
C THR A 156 -12.40 11.88 -2.83
N GLY A 157 -12.44 10.71 -2.18
CA GLY A 157 -13.52 9.76 -2.43
C GLY A 157 -13.81 8.86 -1.24
N PRO A 158 -15.08 8.45 -1.06
CA PRO A 158 -15.39 7.31 -0.21
C PRO A 158 -14.71 6.06 -0.78
N LEU A 159 -14.19 5.24 0.12
CA LEU A 159 -13.78 3.88 -0.17
C LEU A 159 -15.00 2.98 0.00
N ASP A 160 -15.70 2.75 -1.10
CA ASP A 160 -16.76 1.76 -1.14
C ASP A 160 -16.15 0.37 -1.32
N LEU A 161 -15.82 -0.26 -0.20
CA LEU A 161 -15.17 -1.56 -0.14
C LEU A 161 -16.00 -2.68 -0.80
N ASP A 162 -17.31 -2.49 -0.96
CA ASP A 162 -18.20 -3.45 -1.61
C ASP A 162 -18.03 -3.44 -3.13
N THR A 163 -17.63 -2.30 -3.70
CA THR A 163 -17.29 -2.15 -5.14
C THR A 163 -15.86 -2.57 -5.47
N ALA A 164 -15.05 -2.87 -4.46
CA ALA A 164 -13.66 -3.21 -4.64
C ALA A 164 -13.50 -4.54 -5.41
N THR A 165 -12.71 -4.51 -6.48
CA THR A 165 -12.33 -5.73 -7.19
C THR A 165 -11.11 -6.33 -6.49
N ALA A 166 -11.22 -7.59 -6.07
CA ALA A 166 -10.08 -8.34 -5.57
C ALA A 166 -9.31 -8.88 -6.78
N VAL A 167 -8.12 -8.33 -7.03
CA VAL A 167 -7.25 -8.81 -8.09
C VAL A 167 -6.22 -9.74 -7.46
N LEU A 168 -6.21 -11.00 -7.92
CA LEU A 168 -5.13 -11.92 -7.58
C LEU A 168 -3.88 -11.45 -8.29
N ARG A 169 -2.77 -11.41 -7.56
CA ARG A 169 -1.44 -11.10 -8.07
C ARG A 169 -0.55 -12.32 -7.87
N PRO A 170 -0.55 -13.27 -8.82
CA PRO A 170 0.26 -14.48 -8.74
C PRO A 170 1.74 -14.14 -8.57
N GLY A 171 2.44 -14.88 -7.71
CA GLY A 171 3.89 -14.71 -7.53
C GLY A 171 4.31 -13.72 -6.43
N MET A 172 3.37 -13.06 -5.74
CA MET A 172 3.67 -12.28 -4.52
C MET A 172 3.93 -13.18 -3.28
N SER A 173 3.61 -14.48 -3.36
CA SER A 173 3.91 -15.42 -2.28
C SER A 173 5.37 -15.88 -2.37
N GLY A 174 6.26 -15.32 -1.54
CA GLY A 174 7.62 -15.88 -1.48
C GLY A 174 8.64 -15.21 -0.58
N ALA A 175 8.63 -13.89 -0.43
CA ALA A 175 9.56 -13.28 0.52
C ALA A 175 8.91 -13.30 1.90
N LEU A 176 9.32 -14.24 2.75
CA LEU A 176 9.17 -14.09 4.19
C LEU A 176 9.75 -12.72 4.54
N VAL A 177 8.87 -11.73 4.75
CA VAL A 177 9.30 -10.38 5.03
C VAL A 177 9.97 -10.42 6.40
N GLN A 178 11.30 -10.49 6.39
CA GLN A 178 12.11 -10.24 7.57
C GLN A 178 12.15 -8.72 7.81
N GLN A 179 10.98 -8.06 7.89
CA GLN A 179 10.93 -6.70 8.41
C GLN A 179 11.13 -6.78 9.93
N SER A 180 12.35 -6.44 10.31
CA SER A 180 12.71 -5.64 11.48
C SER A 180 12.15 -4.24 11.23
N THR A 181 11.25 -3.67 12.03
CA THR A 181 11.29 -3.44 13.47
C THR A 181 9.93 -3.75 14.12
N ALA A 182 9.61 -5.02 14.40
CA ALA A 182 8.79 -5.27 15.58
C ALA A 182 9.58 -4.76 16.79
N PRO A 183 8.95 -4.27 17.88
CA PRO A 183 9.67 -4.08 19.14
C PRO A 183 10.46 -5.37 19.37
N SER A 184 11.79 -5.23 19.47
CA SER A 184 12.63 -6.36 19.79
C SER A 184 12.02 -6.99 21.02
N THR A 185 11.63 -8.25 20.94
CA THR A 185 11.33 -9.04 22.13
C THR A 185 12.67 -9.64 22.56
N PRO A 186 13.35 -9.09 23.58
CA PRO A 186 14.52 -9.76 24.11
C PRO A 186 14.15 -11.13 24.67
N GLY A 187 14.68 -12.20 24.06
CA GLY A 187 14.57 -13.55 24.62
C GLY A 187 14.30 -14.67 23.61
N LEU A 188 13.76 -14.39 22.42
CA LEU A 188 13.54 -15.42 21.40
C LEU A 188 14.65 -15.39 20.34
N ARG A 189 15.85 -15.85 20.71
CA ARG A 189 16.93 -16.13 19.75
C ARG A 189 16.85 -17.58 19.28
N GLY A 190 16.08 -17.83 18.22
CA GLY A 190 16.11 -19.05 17.42
C GLY A 190 16.43 -18.70 15.97
N GLY A 191 17.64 -19.02 15.51
CA GLY A 191 18.07 -18.79 14.13
C GLY A 191 17.68 -19.97 13.23
N SER A 192 16.74 -19.74 12.31
CA SER A 192 16.42 -20.70 11.25
C SER A 192 16.33 -19.96 9.91
N ARG A 193 17.31 -20.21 9.03
CA ARG A 193 17.22 -19.85 7.61
C ARG A 193 16.59 -21.03 6.88
N PHE A 194 15.38 -20.86 6.36
CA PHE A 194 14.80 -21.81 5.41
C PHE A 194 14.69 -21.12 4.04
N LEU A 195 15.37 -21.69 3.05
CA LEU A 195 15.16 -21.41 1.63
C LEU A 195 14.13 -22.44 1.15
N ALA A 196 12.94 -21.98 0.72
CA ALA A 196 12.00 -22.82 0.00
C ALA A 196 12.30 -22.72 -1.52
N PRO A 197 12.33 -23.83 -2.28
CA PRO A 197 12.41 -23.77 -3.73
C PRO A 197 11.02 -23.46 -4.32
N SER A 198 10.93 -22.40 -5.11
CA SER A 198 9.77 -22.12 -5.98
C SER A 198 9.90 -22.94 -7.26
N GLY A 199 8.90 -23.79 -7.55
CA GLY A 199 8.75 -24.46 -8.84
C GLY A 199 8.06 -23.56 -9.86
N PRO A 200 8.26 -23.78 -11.18
CA PRO A 200 7.61 -22.99 -12.22
C PRO A 200 6.11 -23.29 -12.27
N SER A 201 5.28 -22.27 -12.07
CA SER A 201 3.84 -22.30 -12.34
C SER A 201 3.57 -22.06 -13.82
N THR A 202 2.66 -22.83 -14.39
CA THR A 202 2.19 -22.71 -15.78
C THR A 202 1.37 -21.42 -15.97
N PRO A 203 1.45 -20.73 -17.12
CA PRO A 203 0.70 -19.50 -17.37
C PRO A 203 -0.80 -19.74 -17.35
N LYS A 204 -1.54 -18.93 -16.59
CA LYS A 204 -3.01 -18.94 -16.57
C LYS A 204 -3.47 -17.52 -16.83
N ASP A 205 -4.37 -17.37 -17.81
CA ASP A 205 -4.98 -16.07 -18.12
C ASP A 205 -5.49 -15.38 -16.82
N PRO A 206 -5.27 -14.07 -16.66
CA PRO A 206 -5.79 -13.31 -15.53
C PRO A 206 -7.33 -13.34 -15.60
N GLN A 207 -7.91 -14.29 -14.87
CA GLN A 207 -9.35 -14.47 -14.78
C GLN A 207 -9.87 -13.54 -13.67
N PRO A 208 -10.96 -12.77 -13.89
CA PRO A 208 -11.64 -12.04 -12.82
C PRO A 208 -12.04 -13.03 -11.72
N GLY A 209 -11.32 -12.98 -10.60
CA GLY A 209 -11.47 -13.95 -9.51
C GLY A 209 -12.71 -13.64 -8.66
N PRO A 210 -13.41 -14.66 -8.14
CA PRO A 210 -14.41 -14.46 -7.11
C PRO A 210 -13.78 -13.93 -5.81
N VAL A 211 -14.61 -13.21 -5.06
CA VAL A 211 -14.40 -12.55 -3.74
C VAL A 211 -13.33 -13.20 -2.85
N ALA A 212 -12.36 -12.38 -2.39
CA ALA A 212 -11.54 -12.58 -1.19
C ALA A 212 -11.14 -14.05 -0.92
N GLY A 213 -10.28 -14.60 -1.79
CA GLY A 213 -9.84 -15.98 -1.72
C GLY A 213 -9.02 -16.30 -0.47
N GLU A 214 -9.26 -17.48 0.10
CA GLU A 214 -8.36 -18.07 1.10
C GLU A 214 -7.01 -18.37 0.43
N GLN A 215 -5.92 -17.91 1.04
CA GLN A 215 -4.56 -18.13 0.54
C GLN A 215 -3.75 -18.90 1.58
N SER A 216 -2.90 -19.85 1.18
CA SER A 216 -1.99 -20.51 2.12
C SER A 216 -0.59 -19.88 2.07
N ILE A 217 -0.10 -19.40 3.22
CA ILE A 217 1.25 -18.83 3.37
C ILE A 217 1.93 -19.46 4.59
N GLY A 218 3.02 -20.19 4.38
CA GLY A 218 3.80 -20.79 5.46
C GLY A 218 3.00 -21.73 6.37
N GLY A 219 2.04 -22.47 5.81
CA GLY A 219 1.14 -23.38 6.54
C GLY A 219 -0.05 -22.69 7.24
N TRP A 220 -0.19 -21.37 7.09
CA TRP A 220 -1.37 -20.63 7.54
C TRP A 220 -2.36 -20.48 6.41
N GLN A 221 -3.64 -20.70 6.68
CA GLN A 221 -4.74 -20.26 5.83
C GLN A 221 -5.05 -18.80 6.17
N VAL A 222 -4.92 -17.94 5.19
CA VAL A 222 -5.14 -16.50 5.32
C VAL A 222 -6.44 -16.16 4.60
N LYS A 223 -7.39 -15.63 5.34
CA LYS A 223 -8.68 -15.17 4.85
C LYS A 223 -8.77 -13.66 5.00
N LEU A 224 -9.02 -12.98 3.89
CA LEU A 224 -9.36 -11.56 3.93
C LEU A 224 -10.75 -11.38 4.56
N LEU A 225 -10.82 -10.54 5.60
CA LEU A 225 -12.07 -10.13 6.21
C LEU A 225 -12.51 -8.82 5.57
N ARG A 226 -13.66 -8.84 4.89
CA ARG A 226 -14.29 -7.64 4.34
C ARG A 226 -15.77 -7.68 4.71
N THR A 227 -16.17 -6.81 5.63
CA THR A 227 -17.58 -6.57 5.97
C THR A 227 -17.82 -5.07 6.06
N PRO A 228 -19.09 -4.61 5.99
CA PRO A 228 -19.40 -3.21 6.25
C PRO A 228 -18.82 -2.77 7.59
N GLY A 229 -17.88 -1.83 7.54
CA GLY A 229 -17.20 -1.28 8.72
C GLY A 229 -15.98 -2.06 9.21
N THR A 230 -15.58 -3.18 8.58
CA THR A 230 -14.33 -3.87 8.94
C THR A 230 -13.52 -4.35 7.73
N LEU A 231 -12.21 -4.12 7.79
CA LEU A 231 -11.21 -4.65 6.88
C LEU A 231 -10.16 -5.38 7.69
N GLY A 232 -9.84 -6.62 7.35
CA GLY A 232 -8.89 -7.36 8.14
C GLY A 232 -8.39 -8.63 7.49
N VAL A 233 -7.67 -9.39 8.30
CA VAL A 233 -7.19 -10.72 7.95
C VAL A 233 -7.49 -11.66 9.11
N ASN A 234 -7.95 -12.86 8.79
CA ASN A 234 -8.03 -13.99 9.71
C ASN A 234 -7.02 -15.03 9.25
N LEU A 235 -6.22 -15.52 10.21
CA LEU A 235 -5.10 -16.41 9.99
C LEU A 235 -5.36 -17.67 10.80
N ILE A 236 -5.60 -18.79 10.12
CA ILE A 236 -5.90 -20.09 10.72
C ILE A 236 -4.77 -21.07 10.45
N ARG A 237 -4.34 -21.82 11.47
CA ARG A 237 -3.44 -22.96 11.32
C ARG A 237 -3.88 -24.10 12.21
N THR A 238 -3.81 -25.32 11.69
CA THR A 238 -4.19 -26.56 12.40
C THR A 238 -3.24 -27.72 12.03
N GLN A 239 -1.94 -27.43 11.98
CA GLN A 239 -0.91 -28.37 11.50
C GLN A 239 0.28 -28.42 12.47
N ASP A 240 1.01 -29.54 12.50
CA ASP A 240 2.24 -29.73 13.28
C ASP A 240 2.09 -29.47 14.80
N ASP A 241 1.02 -29.96 15.40
CA ASP A 241 0.63 -29.70 16.79
C ASP A 241 0.35 -28.22 17.11
N LEU A 242 0.42 -27.31 16.13
CA LEU A 242 0.13 -25.90 16.28
C LEU A 242 -1.29 -25.60 15.79
N ILE A 243 -2.11 -25.08 16.70
CA ILE A 243 -3.41 -24.51 16.40
C ILE A 243 -3.30 -23.00 16.58
N GLY A 244 -3.73 -22.23 15.61
CA GLY A 244 -3.77 -20.78 15.67
C GLY A 244 -5.02 -20.24 14.98
N ASP A 245 -5.66 -19.27 15.61
CA ASP A 245 -6.73 -18.45 15.03
C ASP A 245 -6.44 -17.00 15.44
N ILE A 246 -5.96 -16.22 14.48
CA ILE A 246 -5.51 -14.85 14.70
C ILE A 246 -6.26 -13.94 13.72
N SER A 247 -7.10 -13.08 14.27
CA SER A 247 -7.85 -12.06 13.53
C SER A 247 -7.34 -10.67 13.86
N VAL A 248 -6.99 -9.91 12.83
CA VAL A 248 -6.65 -8.49 12.96
C VAL A 248 -7.58 -7.70 12.03
N SER A 249 -8.33 -6.77 12.59
CA SER A 249 -9.34 -6.00 11.87
C SER A 249 -9.16 -4.51 12.11
N VAL A 250 -9.08 -3.75 11.02
CA VAL A 250 -9.24 -2.30 11.00
C VAL A 250 -10.72 -1.98 10.98
N LEU A 251 -11.18 -1.26 11.99
CA LEU A 251 -12.55 -0.76 12.09
C LEU A 251 -12.67 0.53 11.28
N THR A 252 -13.71 0.62 10.47
CA THR A 252 -13.94 1.75 9.57
C THR A 252 -15.38 2.26 9.69
N ASN A 253 -15.57 3.53 9.39
CA ASN A 253 -16.86 4.19 9.27
C ASN A 253 -16.75 5.18 8.11
N HIS A 254 -17.32 4.82 6.95
CA HIS A 254 -17.20 5.57 5.71
C HIS A 254 -15.75 5.98 5.41
N PRO A 255 -14.82 5.01 5.25
CA PRO A 255 -13.42 5.32 5.01
C PRO A 255 -13.28 6.20 3.78
N ARG A 256 -12.41 7.21 3.83
CA ARG A 256 -12.13 8.11 2.71
C ARG A 256 -10.64 8.28 2.55
N VAL A 257 -10.19 8.35 1.31
CA VAL A 257 -8.82 8.77 0.99
C VAL A 257 -8.86 10.14 0.36
N GLN A 258 -7.91 10.98 0.75
CA GLN A 258 -7.66 12.26 0.13
C GLN A 258 -6.21 12.33 -0.29
N PHE A 259 -6.03 12.49 -1.59
CA PHE A 259 -4.77 12.76 -2.24
C PHE A 259 -4.90 14.12 -2.91
N SER A 260 -4.04 15.07 -2.58
CA SER A 260 -3.97 16.32 -3.35
C SER A 260 -2.60 16.97 -3.45
N GLY A 261 -2.43 17.81 -4.46
CA GLY A 261 -1.23 18.61 -4.70
C GLY A 261 -0.24 17.97 -5.67
N ASN A 262 0.93 18.60 -5.79
CA ASN A 262 1.98 18.14 -6.68
C ASN A 262 3.00 17.28 -5.92
N PRO A 263 3.16 16.00 -6.27
CA PRO A 263 4.07 15.09 -5.60
C PRO A 263 5.56 15.51 -5.69
N GLY A 264 5.93 16.35 -6.65
CA GLY A 264 7.26 16.94 -6.71
C GLY A 264 7.53 18.04 -5.68
N THR A 265 6.51 18.43 -4.89
CA THR A 265 6.60 19.55 -3.94
C THR A 265 6.46 19.08 -2.50
N LYS A 266 6.98 19.89 -1.56
CA LYS A 266 6.86 19.60 -0.12
C LYS A 266 5.45 19.76 0.43
N ALA A 267 4.53 20.34 -0.34
CA ALA A 267 3.15 20.59 0.07
C ALA A 267 2.22 19.62 -0.70
N PHE A 268 2.09 18.41 -0.19
CA PHE A 268 1.16 17.40 -0.72
C PHE A 268 0.30 16.84 0.41
N THR A 269 -0.94 16.51 0.10
CA THR A 269 -1.86 15.87 1.05
C THR A 269 -2.01 14.42 0.65
N ALA A 270 -1.80 13.52 1.61
CA ALA A 270 -2.06 12.09 1.51
C ALA A 270 -2.57 11.63 2.86
N LYS A 271 -3.89 11.56 3.00
CA LYS A 271 -4.54 11.20 4.26
C LYS A 271 -5.69 10.24 4.06
N ILE A 272 -5.93 9.46 5.11
CA ILE A 272 -7.07 8.57 5.24
C ILE A 272 -7.90 8.99 6.45
N SER A 273 -9.22 9.05 6.26
CA SER A 273 -10.19 9.33 7.30
C SER A 273 -11.23 8.21 7.39
N GLY A 274 -12.01 8.20 8.47
CA GLY A 274 -13.00 7.16 8.72
C GLY A 274 -12.42 5.82 9.21
N ILE A 275 -11.14 5.76 9.60
CA ILE A 275 -10.62 4.66 10.40
C ILE A 275 -10.99 4.94 11.86
N THR A 276 -11.81 4.07 12.46
CA THR A 276 -12.35 4.28 13.81
C THR A 276 -11.68 3.44 14.88
N GLY A 277 -10.81 2.50 14.48
CA GLY A 277 -10.11 1.66 15.41
C GLY A 277 -9.38 0.48 14.79
N VAL A 278 -8.73 -0.30 15.65
CA VAL A 278 -8.13 -1.60 15.31
C VAL A 278 -8.49 -2.60 16.40
N ALA A 279 -8.82 -3.82 15.99
CA ALA A 279 -9.13 -4.94 16.85
C ALA A 279 -8.18 -6.12 16.57
N LEU A 280 -7.81 -6.82 17.63
CA LEU A 280 -7.05 -8.07 17.61
C LEU A 280 -7.84 -9.10 18.43
N ASP A 281 -8.03 -10.28 17.86
CA ASP A 281 -8.43 -11.49 18.59
C ASP A 281 -7.46 -12.59 18.19
N ALA A 282 -6.72 -13.13 19.14
CA ALA A 282 -5.67 -14.07 18.83
C ALA A 282 -5.67 -15.21 19.83
N LYS A 283 -5.72 -16.44 19.33
CA LYS A 283 -5.69 -17.68 20.09
C LYS A 283 -4.68 -18.60 19.43
N ALA A 284 -3.77 -19.12 20.23
CA ALA A 284 -2.78 -20.07 19.78
C ALA A 284 -2.61 -21.18 20.82
N GLY A 285 -2.39 -22.40 20.36
CA GLY A 285 -2.16 -23.58 21.17
C GLY A 285 -1.12 -24.47 20.53
N PHE A 286 -0.27 -25.06 21.34
CA PHE A 286 0.74 -26.00 20.91
C PHE A 286 0.59 -27.32 21.68
N GLY A 287 0.50 -28.42 20.95
CA GLY A 287 0.28 -29.76 21.47
C GLY A 287 1.55 -30.43 22.03
N PRO A 288 1.64 -31.78 21.93
CA PRO A 288 2.71 -32.56 22.57
C PRO A 288 4.04 -32.58 21.78
N GLY A 289 4.10 -31.93 20.62
CA GLY A 289 5.27 -31.85 19.75
C GLY A 289 6.49 -31.16 20.37
N ASP A 290 7.53 -30.94 19.57
CA ASP A 290 8.71 -30.19 19.99
C ASP A 290 8.42 -28.68 19.95
N PRO A 291 8.40 -27.96 21.09
CA PRO A 291 8.06 -26.54 21.15
C PRO A 291 9.00 -25.64 20.34
N SER A 292 10.23 -26.09 20.04
CA SER A 292 11.15 -25.35 19.16
C SER A 292 10.60 -25.16 17.74
N ARG A 293 9.70 -26.05 17.29
CA ARG A 293 9.01 -25.94 16.00
C ARG A 293 7.88 -24.91 16.01
N ALA A 294 7.37 -24.56 17.19
CA ALA A 294 6.36 -23.53 17.36
C ALA A 294 6.95 -22.12 17.23
N SER A 295 8.27 -21.98 17.38
CA SER A 295 9.02 -20.74 17.14
C SER A 295 9.24 -20.48 15.65
N ALA A 296 8.15 -20.24 14.92
CA ALA A 296 8.19 -19.83 13.52
C ALA A 296 7.67 -18.40 13.37
N LYS A 297 8.49 -17.55 12.74
CA LYS A 297 8.01 -16.28 12.17
C LYS A 297 7.48 -16.58 10.78
N VAL A 298 6.20 -16.30 10.55
CA VAL A 298 5.57 -16.38 9.24
C VAL A 298 5.03 -15.01 8.91
N GLY A 299 5.37 -14.48 7.76
CA GLY A 299 4.83 -13.21 7.29
C GLY A 299 4.96 -13.12 5.78
N GLY A 300 4.11 -12.31 5.19
CA GLY A 300 4.05 -12.14 3.76
C GLY A 300 3.08 -11.03 3.37
N GLU A 301 3.20 -10.60 2.13
CA GLU A 301 2.20 -9.80 1.47
C GLU A 301 1.11 -10.73 0.92
N LEU A 302 -0.14 -10.30 1.01
CA LEU A 302 -1.25 -11.07 0.44
C LEU A 302 -1.25 -10.91 -1.07
N GLU A 303 -1.44 -12.01 -1.79
CA GLU A 303 -1.55 -11.99 -3.25
C GLU A 303 -2.74 -11.18 -3.73
N HIS A 304 -3.71 -10.92 -2.87
CA HIS A 304 -4.89 -10.15 -3.20
C HIS A 304 -4.70 -8.68 -2.82
N ALA A 305 -4.85 -7.81 -3.81
CA ALA A 305 -5.03 -6.39 -3.61
C ALA A 305 -6.45 -5.99 -3.99
N PHE A 306 -7.01 -5.00 -3.30
CA PHE A 306 -8.23 -4.36 -3.76
C PHE A 306 -7.87 -3.21 -4.69
N THR A 307 -8.42 -3.22 -5.90
CA THR A 307 -8.22 -2.15 -6.87
C THR A 307 -9.52 -1.39 -7.12
N PHE A 308 -9.39 -0.08 -7.27
CA PHE A 308 -10.47 0.82 -7.65
C PHE A 308 -9.99 1.65 -8.84
N PRO A 309 -10.41 1.30 -10.06
CA PRO A 309 -10.16 2.12 -11.24
C PRO A 309 -10.81 3.49 -11.08
N ILE A 310 -10.03 4.55 -11.27
CA ILE A 310 -10.50 5.94 -11.23
C ILE A 310 -10.38 6.50 -12.65
N PRO A 311 -11.49 6.95 -13.25
CA PRO A 311 -11.48 7.46 -14.61
C PRO A 311 -10.68 8.77 -14.69
N PRO A 312 -10.16 9.11 -15.89
CA PRO A 312 -9.54 10.40 -16.11
C PRO A 312 -10.56 11.52 -15.85
N SER A 313 -10.19 12.47 -14.99
CA SER A 313 -11.03 13.61 -14.63
C SER A 313 -10.17 14.80 -14.22
N PRO A 314 -10.71 16.03 -14.15
CA PRO A 314 -9.96 17.16 -13.62
C PRO A 314 -9.38 16.91 -12.22
N ALA A 315 -10.05 16.10 -11.39
CA ALA A 315 -9.59 15.72 -10.05
C ALA A 315 -8.37 14.79 -10.06
N THR A 316 -8.14 14.04 -11.14
CA THR A 316 -6.91 13.25 -11.33
C THR A 316 -5.88 13.97 -12.19
N GLY A 317 -6.10 15.27 -12.42
CA GLY A 317 -5.36 16.05 -13.39
C GLY A 317 -5.52 15.52 -14.82
N GLY A 318 -6.55 14.71 -15.11
CA GLY A 318 -6.84 14.08 -16.41
C GLY A 318 -6.19 12.71 -16.61
N LEU A 319 -5.41 12.21 -15.65
CA LEU A 319 -4.82 10.87 -15.76
C LEU A 319 -5.81 9.79 -15.27
N PRO A 320 -5.93 8.65 -15.96
CA PRO A 320 -6.55 7.48 -15.36
C PRO A 320 -5.62 6.98 -14.24
N MET A 321 -6.19 6.63 -13.09
CA MET A 321 -5.42 6.13 -11.95
C MET A 321 -6.10 4.90 -11.35
N VAL A 322 -5.36 4.14 -10.55
CA VAL A 322 -5.92 3.07 -9.73
C VAL A 322 -5.58 3.33 -8.28
N LEU A 323 -6.60 3.29 -7.43
CA LEU A 323 -6.37 3.18 -6.01
C LEU A 323 -6.20 1.70 -5.66
N THR A 324 -5.04 1.35 -5.12
CA THR A 324 -4.72 0.00 -4.64
C THR A 324 -4.73 -0.02 -3.12
N VAL A 325 -5.35 -1.05 -2.53
CA VAL A 325 -5.25 -1.37 -1.11
C VAL A 325 -4.53 -2.71 -0.95
N THR A 326 -3.31 -2.67 -0.42
CA THR A 326 -2.50 -3.87 -0.16
C THR A 326 -2.43 -4.18 1.33
N PHE A 327 -2.35 -5.49 1.62
CA PHE A 327 -2.24 -6.02 2.98
C PHE A 327 -0.96 -6.85 3.10
N ALA A 328 -0.19 -6.57 4.14
CA ALA A 328 0.90 -7.44 4.57
C ALA A 328 0.68 -7.83 6.02
N PHE A 329 1.08 -9.04 6.39
CA PHE A 329 0.99 -9.51 7.77
C PHE A 329 2.27 -10.20 8.20
N SER A 330 2.49 -10.25 9.51
CA SER A 330 3.55 -11.03 10.14
C SER A 330 3.05 -11.56 11.48
N ILE A 331 3.13 -12.87 11.65
CA ILE A 331 2.93 -13.57 12.91
C ILE A 331 4.27 -14.15 13.36
N SER A 332 4.57 -14.03 14.64
CA SER A 332 5.62 -14.80 15.29
C SER A 332 5.04 -15.42 16.54
N LEU A 333 5.13 -16.74 16.66
CA LEU A 333 4.76 -17.47 17.88
C LEU A 333 6.02 -17.96 18.58
N GLY A 334 5.92 -18.19 19.88
CA GLY A 334 6.97 -18.82 20.66
C GLY A 334 6.36 -19.49 21.89
N PHE A 335 6.41 -20.81 21.95
CA PHE A 335 5.99 -21.57 23.12
C PHE A 335 7.21 -22.22 23.74
N GLY A 336 7.40 -22.07 25.05
CA GLY A 336 8.51 -22.72 25.76
C GLY A 336 8.18 -24.14 26.24
N ALA A 337 6.93 -24.57 26.16
CA ALA A 337 6.45 -25.84 26.68
C ALA A 337 5.42 -26.49 25.74
N LYS A 338 5.26 -27.80 25.93
CA LYS A 338 4.21 -28.61 25.31
C LYS A 338 2.85 -28.30 25.92
N ASN A 339 1.77 -28.66 25.22
CA ASN A 339 0.39 -28.54 25.69
C ASN A 339 0.08 -27.16 26.26
N SER A 340 0.54 -26.14 25.55
CA SER A 340 0.47 -24.75 25.98
C SER A 340 -0.54 -23.98 25.15
N THR A 341 -1.25 -23.05 25.77
CA THR A 341 -2.18 -22.14 25.10
C THR A 341 -1.86 -20.71 25.45
N LEU A 342 -2.18 -19.81 24.54
CA LEU A 342 -2.05 -18.37 24.68
C LEU A 342 -3.21 -17.71 23.93
N SER A 343 -3.95 -16.84 24.60
CA SER A 343 -4.97 -16.02 23.98
C SER A 343 -4.82 -14.57 24.41
N ALA A 344 -5.15 -13.64 23.51
CA ALA A 344 -5.20 -12.23 23.79
C ALA A 344 -6.22 -11.55 22.87
N SER A 345 -6.91 -10.54 23.40
CA SER A 345 -7.78 -9.68 22.60
C SER A 345 -7.59 -8.21 22.94
N ALA A 346 -7.66 -7.34 21.94
CA ALA A 346 -7.55 -5.91 22.15
C ALA A 346 -8.46 -5.16 21.18
N GLU A 347 -8.95 -4.01 21.63
CA GLU A 347 -9.70 -3.09 20.79
C GLU A 347 -9.27 -1.67 21.14
N TYR A 348 -8.82 -0.96 20.13
CA TYR A 348 -8.38 0.43 20.24
C TYR A 348 -9.24 1.29 19.33
N GLY A 349 -9.82 2.35 19.89
CA GLY A 349 -10.48 3.40 19.12
C GLY A 349 -9.45 4.39 18.57
N LEU A 350 -9.68 4.85 17.35
CA LEU A 350 -8.93 5.90 16.68
C LEU A 350 -9.91 7.02 16.33
N ASP A 351 -9.57 8.26 16.69
CA ASP A 351 -10.38 9.44 16.38
C ASP A 351 -9.54 10.51 15.66
N GLY A 352 -9.98 10.88 14.46
CA GLY A 352 -9.27 11.82 13.56
C GLY A 352 -8.67 11.17 12.31
N ASP A 353 -8.02 11.99 11.51
CA ASP A 353 -7.37 11.60 10.25
C ASP A 353 -5.97 11.02 10.50
N LEU A 354 -5.49 10.18 9.58
CA LEU A 354 -4.11 9.70 9.54
C LEU A 354 -3.47 10.10 8.21
N GLY A 355 -2.35 10.82 8.24
CA GLY A 355 -1.61 11.13 7.01
C GLY A 355 -0.81 12.43 7.08
N ILE A 356 -0.65 13.04 5.91
CA ILE A 356 -0.07 14.38 5.75
C ILE A 356 -1.14 15.28 5.15
N ASP A 357 -1.31 16.47 5.70
CA ASP A 357 -2.13 17.55 5.15
C ASP A 357 -1.21 18.74 4.82
N GLY A 358 -0.89 18.90 3.52
CA GLY A 358 0.11 19.84 3.03
C GLY A 358 1.51 19.53 3.54
N THR A 359 1.94 20.22 4.60
CA THR A 359 3.26 20.03 5.25
C THR A 359 3.13 19.46 6.66
N THR A 360 1.90 19.28 7.15
CA THR A 360 1.63 18.90 8.54
C THR A 360 1.27 17.43 8.63
N SER A 361 1.91 16.72 9.56
CA SER A 361 1.53 15.36 9.91
C SER A 361 0.24 15.38 10.75
N VAL A 362 -0.75 14.59 10.35
CA VAL A 362 -2.01 14.41 11.09
C VAL A 362 -2.06 12.97 11.60
N VAL A 363 -2.31 12.83 12.90
CA VAL A 363 -2.27 11.57 13.62
C VAL A 363 -3.53 11.48 14.48
N PRO A 364 -4.26 10.35 14.45
CA PRO A 364 -5.47 10.19 15.22
C PRO A 364 -5.19 10.03 16.71
N THR A 365 -6.16 10.41 17.54
CA THR A 365 -6.13 10.18 18.98
C THR A 365 -6.48 8.73 19.29
N LEU A 366 -5.64 8.04 20.06
CA LEU A 366 -5.86 6.66 20.48
C LEU A 366 -6.66 6.58 21.78
N THR A 367 -7.71 5.76 21.80
CA THR A 367 -8.46 5.39 23.01
C THR A 367 -8.45 3.88 23.20
N VAL A 368 -8.19 3.40 24.41
CA VAL A 368 -8.24 1.95 24.72
C VAL A 368 -9.69 1.59 25.05
N ARG A 369 -10.32 0.73 24.23
CA ARG A 369 -11.68 0.21 24.48
C ARG A 369 -11.64 -1.14 25.18
N ARG A 370 -10.72 -2.02 24.74
CA ARG A 370 -10.40 -3.28 25.39
C ARG A 370 -8.89 -3.39 25.54
N SER A 371 -8.44 -3.48 26.79
CA SER A 371 -7.04 -3.60 27.15
C SER A 371 -6.48 -4.96 26.71
N LEU A 372 -5.34 -4.93 26.04
CA LEU A 372 -4.59 -6.14 25.71
C LEU A 372 -4.10 -6.85 26.98
N MET A 373 -3.67 -6.09 27.99
CA MET A 373 -3.09 -6.67 29.22
C MET A 373 -4.11 -7.49 30.01
N ASP A 374 -5.35 -7.03 30.07
CA ASP A 374 -6.40 -7.65 30.87
C ASP A 374 -7.02 -8.88 30.19
N SER A 375 -6.65 -9.14 28.92
CA SER A 375 -7.17 -10.25 28.13
C SER A 375 -6.13 -11.34 27.85
N ILE A 376 -4.87 -11.15 28.27
CA ILE A 376 -3.83 -12.18 28.14
C ILE A 376 -4.18 -13.35 29.05
N ASP A 377 -4.54 -14.47 28.44
CA ASP A 377 -4.81 -15.72 29.13
C ASP A 377 -4.11 -16.90 28.44
N GLY A 378 -4.13 -18.06 29.07
CA GLY A 378 -3.53 -19.29 28.55
C GLY A 378 -2.87 -20.12 29.63
N ILE A 379 -2.65 -21.39 29.33
CA ILE A 379 -2.01 -22.35 30.24
C ILE A 379 -0.67 -22.71 29.63
N SER A 380 0.42 -22.51 30.36
CA SER A 380 1.75 -22.94 29.91
C SER A 380 2.65 -23.23 31.10
N LEU A 381 3.52 -24.23 30.96
CA LEU A 381 4.56 -24.55 31.96
C LEU A 381 5.84 -23.73 31.75
N ALA A 382 5.94 -22.98 30.66
CA ALA A 382 7.10 -22.18 30.29
C ALA A 382 6.66 -20.82 29.71
N PRO A 383 7.58 -19.88 29.46
CA PRO A 383 7.24 -18.63 28.78
C PRO A 383 6.59 -18.89 27.42
N SER A 384 5.55 -18.14 27.10
CA SER A 384 4.89 -18.17 25.79
C SER A 384 4.69 -16.75 25.28
N ALA A 385 4.84 -16.54 23.99
CA ALA A 385 4.75 -15.23 23.36
C ALA A 385 4.16 -15.32 21.95
N MET A 386 3.55 -14.22 21.53
CA MET A 386 2.98 -14.04 20.22
C MET A 386 3.13 -12.58 19.80
N VAL A 387 3.52 -12.37 18.55
CA VAL A 387 3.52 -11.06 17.90
C VAL A 387 2.68 -11.18 16.64
N ALA A 388 1.68 -10.33 16.50
CA ALA A 388 0.86 -10.21 15.31
C ALA A 388 0.97 -8.78 14.78
N ALA A 389 1.30 -8.65 13.50
CA ALA A 389 1.39 -7.38 12.82
C ALA A 389 0.62 -7.43 11.50
N VAL A 390 -0.09 -6.35 11.19
CA VAL A 390 -0.76 -6.12 9.91
C VAL A 390 -0.43 -4.72 9.44
N LYS A 391 -0.13 -4.60 8.15
CA LYS A 391 0.07 -3.35 7.44
C LYS A 391 -0.96 -3.26 6.34
N VAL A 392 -1.67 -2.13 6.31
CA VAL A 392 -2.58 -1.76 5.22
C VAL A 392 -1.98 -0.56 4.52
N LYS A 393 -1.87 -0.60 3.19
CA LYS A 393 -1.34 0.50 2.38
C LYS A 393 -2.37 0.87 1.31
N PHE A 394 -2.72 2.16 1.27
CA PHE A 394 -3.57 2.78 0.27
C PHE A 394 -2.68 3.59 -0.66
N MET A 395 -2.63 3.21 -1.93
CA MET A 395 -1.80 3.88 -2.93
C MET A 395 -2.66 4.32 -4.10
N LEU A 396 -2.67 5.61 -4.41
CA LEU A 396 -3.25 6.12 -5.65
C LEU A 396 -2.12 6.23 -6.65
N GLY A 397 -2.17 5.45 -7.73
CA GLY A 397 -1.06 5.39 -8.66
C GLY A 397 -1.43 4.97 -10.06
N VAL A 398 -0.38 4.88 -10.87
CA VAL A 398 -0.38 4.33 -12.23
C VAL A 398 0.82 3.41 -12.34
N GLY A 399 0.75 2.41 -13.21
CA GLY A 399 1.87 1.51 -13.43
C GLY A 399 1.47 0.20 -14.06
N VAL A 400 1.96 -0.88 -13.46
CA VAL A 400 1.67 -2.26 -13.82
C VAL A 400 0.99 -2.98 -12.65
N PRO A 401 0.28 -4.09 -12.85
CA PRO A 401 -0.51 -4.72 -11.79
C PRO A 401 0.31 -5.08 -10.54
N PHE A 402 1.62 -5.31 -10.67
CA PHE A 402 2.53 -5.66 -9.56
C PHE A 402 3.52 -4.55 -9.19
N GLY A 403 3.33 -3.35 -9.75
CA GLY A 403 4.30 -2.26 -9.74
C GLY A 403 3.62 -0.93 -9.96
N ASN A 404 2.92 -0.43 -8.95
CA ASN A 404 2.24 0.88 -9.01
C ASN A 404 3.12 1.97 -8.42
N ALA A 405 3.04 3.18 -8.98
CA ALA A 405 3.78 4.32 -8.50
C ALA A 405 2.84 5.49 -8.23
N GLY A 406 2.99 6.12 -7.06
CA GLY A 406 2.19 7.28 -6.72
C GLY A 406 2.19 7.64 -5.23
N PRO A 407 1.37 8.63 -4.84
CA PRO A 407 1.15 8.95 -3.45
C PRO A 407 0.49 7.78 -2.72
N TYR A 408 0.92 7.58 -1.48
CA TYR A 408 0.35 6.54 -0.64
C TYR A 408 0.25 7.00 0.81
N VAL A 409 -0.68 6.37 1.52
CA VAL A 409 -0.75 6.38 2.98
C VAL A 409 -0.83 4.92 3.45
N SER A 410 -0.07 4.56 4.47
CA SER A 410 -0.10 3.23 5.05
C SER A 410 -0.20 3.31 6.56
N MET A 411 -0.85 2.31 7.14
CA MET A 411 -0.98 2.12 8.57
C MET A 411 -0.49 0.72 8.90
N SER A 412 0.39 0.60 9.88
CA SER A 412 0.77 -0.69 10.46
C SER A 412 0.31 -0.75 11.91
N PHE A 413 -0.33 -1.84 12.26
CA PHE A 413 -0.64 -2.23 13.62
C PHE A 413 0.22 -3.44 13.96
N ALA A 414 0.97 -3.38 15.05
CA ALA A 414 1.69 -4.51 15.61
C ALA A 414 1.36 -4.64 17.08
N SER A 415 1.03 -5.85 17.50
CA SER A 415 0.74 -6.19 18.88
C SER A 415 1.58 -7.39 19.29
N GLY A 416 2.21 -7.29 20.45
CA GLY A 416 3.01 -8.34 21.04
C GLY A 416 2.47 -8.67 22.41
N VAL A 417 2.36 -9.96 22.72
CA VAL A 417 2.00 -10.45 24.05
C VAL A 417 2.97 -11.51 24.48
N ALA A 418 3.30 -11.53 25.77
CA ALA A 418 4.02 -12.63 26.38
C ALA A 418 3.47 -12.91 27.78
N LYS A 419 3.50 -14.20 28.14
CA LYS A 419 3.11 -14.71 29.46
C LYS A 419 4.25 -15.55 30.01
N GLY A 420 4.70 -15.21 31.20
CA GLY A 420 5.70 -15.97 31.95
C GLY A 420 5.15 -17.28 32.50
N SER A 421 6.04 -18.19 32.87
CA SER A 421 5.66 -19.46 33.50
C SER A 421 5.10 -19.22 34.90
N PRO A 422 4.01 -19.90 35.31
CA PRO A 422 3.57 -19.91 36.70
C PRO A 422 4.55 -20.65 37.63
N LEU A 423 5.51 -21.41 37.08
CA LEU A 423 6.54 -22.13 37.84
C LEU A 423 7.84 -21.33 38.00
N ALA A 424 7.94 -20.15 37.38
CA ALA A 424 9.11 -19.30 37.49
C ALA A 424 9.21 -18.65 38.88
N ILE A 425 10.41 -18.18 39.24
CA ILE A 425 10.68 -17.46 40.50
C ILE A 425 9.75 -16.23 40.65
N ASN A 426 9.30 -15.63 39.54
CA ASN A 426 8.27 -14.60 39.51
C ASN A 426 7.04 -15.11 38.73
N PRO A 427 6.09 -15.77 39.41
CA PRO A 427 4.89 -16.25 38.75
C PRO A 427 4.02 -15.08 38.29
N GLY A 428 3.46 -15.20 37.07
CA GLY A 428 2.46 -14.25 36.57
C GLY A 428 3.01 -12.97 35.93
N CYS A 429 4.22 -12.99 35.37
CA CYS A 429 4.63 -11.89 34.48
C CYS A 429 3.80 -11.90 33.19
N HIS A 430 3.15 -10.78 32.88
CA HIS A 430 2.48 -10.50 31.62
C HIS A 430 3.19 -9.34 30.94
N TYR A 431 3.35 -9.42 29.62
CA TYR A 431 3.87 -8.34 28.79
C TYR A 431 2.92 -8.10 27.63
N GLY A 432 2.72 -6.83 27.32
CA GLY A 432 1.96 -6.39 26.16
C GLY A 432 2.65 -5.20 25.51
N SER A 433 2.80 -5.25 24.20
CA SER A 433 3.28 -4.15 23.38
C SER A 433 2.26 -3.83 22.30
N LEU A 434 2.05 -2.54 22.05
CA LEU A 434 1.25 -2.02 20.96
C LEU A 434 2.07 -1.00 20.19
N ASP A 435 2.18 -1.20 18.90
CA ASP A 435 2.77 -0.24 17.97
C ASP A 435 1.78 0.06 16.85
N ILE A 436 1.45 1.34 16.69
CA ILE A 436 0.68 1.86 15.57
C ILE A 436 1.58 2.88 14.87
N THR A 437 1.92 2.59 13.62
CA THR A 437 2.68 3.53 12.78
C THR A 437 1.88 3.87 11.55
N GLY A 438 1.90 5.15 11.19
CA GLY A 438 1.50 5.61 9.88
C GLY A 438 2.73 5.91 9.04
N LYS A 439 2.58 5.82 7.73
CA LYS A 439 3.50 6.43 6.77
C LYS A 439 2.69 7.08 5.69
N ALA A 440 3.14 8.21 5.19
CA ALA A 440 2.59 8.80 3.98
C ALA A 440 3.73 9.36 3.14
N GLY A 441 3.57 9.31 1.84
CA GLY A 441 4.68 9.60 0.95
C GLY A 441 4.39 9.34 -0.50
N LEU A 442 5.47 9.38 -1.27
CA LEU A 442 5.52 9.00 -2.66
C LEU A 442 6.46 7.83 -2.80
N GLY A 443 6.01 6.81 -3.50
CA GLY A 443 6.84 5.65 -3.69
C GLY A 443 6.29 4.71 -4.73
N PHE A 444 7.02 3.63 -4.86
CA PHE A 444 6.61 2.48 -5.64
C PHE A 444 6.04 1.43 -4.69
N ASP A 445 5.04 0.71 -5.17
CA ASP A 445 4.63 -0.57 -4.63
C ASP A 445 5.12 -1.62 -5.60
N ILE A 446 6.39 -1.98 -5.46
CA ILE A 446 7.04 -3.04 -6.23
C ILE A 446 7.21 -4.22 -5.28
N ASP A 447 6.64 -5.36 -5.66
CA ASP A 447 6.89 -6.62 -4.97
C ASP A 447 8.38 -7.00 -5.03
N SER A 448 8.87 -7.64 -3.97
CA SER A 448 10.26 -8.08 -3.88
C SER A 448 10.68 -9.10 -4.96
N GLY A 449 9.78 -10.01 -5.34
CA GLY A 449 9.97 -10.95 -6.44
C GLY A 449 10.03 -10.21 -7.78
N LEU A 450 9.13 -9.24 -7.97
CA LEU A 450 9.16 -8.36 -9.14
C LEU A 450 10.45 -7.55 -9.20
N ALA A 451 10.90 -6.96 -8.10
CA ALA A 451 12.15 -6.22 -8.05
C ALA A 451 13.35 -7.09 -8.46
N ALA A 452 13.39 -8.35 -8.02
CA ALA A 452 14.42 -9.30 -8.44
C ALA A 452 14.31 -9.66 -9.93
N LEU A 453 13.10 -9.86 -10.45
CA LEU A 453 12.86 -10.15 -11.86
C LEU A 453 13.23 -8.95 -12.76
N ILE A 454 12.87 -7.74 -12.34
CA ILE A 454 13.28 -6.47 -12.94
C ILE A 454 14.80 -6.41 -12.97
N LEU A 455 15.48 -6.54 -11.83
CA LEU A 455 16.95 -6.47 -11.76
C LEU A 455 17.63 -7.55 -12.61
N GLY A 456 17.04 -8.75 -12.68
CA GLY A 456 17.54 -9.86 -13.47
C GLY A 456 17.37 -9.67 -14.98
N LYS A 457 16.18 -9.24 -15.43
CA LYS A 457 15.87 -9.03 -16.86
C LYS A 457 16.44 -7.71 -17.39
N LEU A 458 16.55 -6.68 -16.56
CA LEU A 458 16.79 -5.30 -16.97
C LEU A 458 18.21 -4.81 -16.66
N GLY A 459 18.98 -5.59 -15.92
CA GLY A 459 20.33 -5.23 -15.49
C GLY A 459 20.37 -4.02 -14.55
N LYS A 460 21.57 -3.55 -14.24
CA LYS A 460 21.84 -2.48 -13.26
C LYS A 460 21.40 -1.06 -13.71
N ALA A 461 20.74 -0.94 -14.87
CA ALA A 461 20.47 0.36 -15.49
C ALA A 461 19.23 1.09 -14.92
N LEU A 462 18.31 0.37 -14.27
CA LEU A 462 17.15 0.99 -13.62
C LEU A 462 17.50 1.45 -12.21
N LYS A 463 17.59 2.77 -12.06
CA LYS A 463 17.59 3.43 -10.74
C LYS A 463 16.15 3.78 -10.39
N PHE A 464 15.58 3.07 -9.43
CA PHE A 464 14.33 3.52 -8.82
C PHE A 464 14.63 4.78 -7.99
N PRO A 465 13.92 5.89 -8.22
CA PRO A 465 14.07 7.06 -7.36
C PRO A 465 13.70 6.68 -5.92
N ASP A 466 14.44 7.25 -4.96
CA ASP A 466 14.19 7.03 -3.54
C ASP A 466 12.75 7.44 -3.19
N SER A 467 12.03 6.55 -2.49
CA SER A 467 10.71 6.87 -1.96
C SER A 467 10.82 8.01 -0.96
N ILE A 468 10.04 9.06 -1.14
CA ILE A 468 9.94 10.16 -0.18
C ILE A 468 8.90 9.74 0.85
N GLU A 469 9.35 9.19 1.98
CA GLU A 469 8.48 8.74 3.07
C GLU A 469 8.55 9.70 4.27
N THR A 470 7.38 10.13 4.75
CA THR A 470 7.26 10.72 6.10
C THR A 470 6.71 9.66 7.04
N LYS A 471 7.46 9.33 8.08
CA LYS A 471 6.98 8.45 9.16
C LYS A 471 6.08 9.25 10.10
N LEU A 472 4.91 8.71 10.37
CA LEU A 472 3.92 9.22 11.30
C LEU A 472 3.91 8.27 12.50
N ALA A 473 4.69 8.57 13.53
CA ALA A 473 4.60 7.79 14.76
C ALA A 473 3.26 8.09 15.42
N VAL A 474 2.34 7.12 15.42
CA VAL A 474 1.01 7.31 16.02
C VAL A 474 1.11 7.02 17.50
N VAL A 475 1.41 5.76 17.85
CA VAL A 475 1.54 5.34 19.24
C VAL A 475 2.51 4.18 19.34
N HIS A 476 3.37 4.23 20.35
CA HIS A 476 4.12 3.09 20.85
C HIS A 476 3.86 2.98 22.35
N ARG A 477 3.35 1.82 22.80
CA ARG A 477 3.08 1.53 24.21
C ARG A 477 3.56 0.15 24.55
N GLU A 478 4.23 0.03 25.68
CA GLU A 478 4.61 -1.24 26.26
C GLU A 478 4.22 -1.25 27.73
N GLN A 479 3.78 -2.39 28.21
CA GLN A 479 3.40 -2.58 29.60
C GLN A 479 3.83 -3.96 30.06
N THR A 480 4.19 -4.03 31.34
CA THR A 480 4.53 -5.27 32.03
C THR A 480 3.77 -5.32 33.35
N LEU A 481 3.21 -6.47 33.69
CA LEU A 481 2.51 -6.71 34.96
C LEU A 481 3.08 -7.96 35.65
N PRO A 482 3.47 -7.91 36.93
CA PRO A 482 3.70 -6.69 37.70
C PRO A 482 4.85 -5.85 37.12
N ASP A 483 4.81 -4.52 37.28
CA ASP A 483 5.87 -3.59 36.83
C ASP A 483 7.09 -3.68 37.77
N VAL A 484 7.79 -4.81 37.70
CA VAL A 484 9.01 -5.09 38.46
C VAL A 484 10.14 -5.41 37.49
N ALA A 485 11.37 -5.05 37.86
CA ALA A 485 12.55 -5.26 37.03
C ALA A 485 12.69 -6.70 36.53
N ALA A 486 12.23 -7.67 37.31
CA ALA A 486 12.32 -9.09 36.97
C ALA A 486 11.28 -9.57 35.95
N CYS A 487 10.24 -8.79 35.65
CA CYS A 487 9.30 -9.04 34.56
C CYS A 487 9.59 -8.18 33.32
N LYS A 488 10.47 -7.17 33.42
CA LYS A 488 10.84 -6.32 32.28
C LYS A 488 11.68 -7.13 31.30
N ILE A 489 11.25 -7.15 30.05
CA ILE A 489 11.98 -7.76 28.96
C ILE A 489 13.10 -6.77 28.56
N ALA A 490 14.36 -7.15 28.76
CA ALA A 490 15.54 -6.26 28.64
C ALA A 490 16.31 -6.42 27.34
#